data_AF-A0A529L037-F1
#
_entry.id   AF-A0A529L037-F1
#
_cell.length_a   1.000
_cell.length_b   1.000
_cell.length_c   1.000
_cell.angle_alpha   90.00
_cell.angle_beta   90.00
_cell.angle_gamma   90.00
#
_symmetry.space_group_name_H-M   'P 1'
#
loop_
_entity.id
_entity.type
_entity.pdbx_description
1 polymer ?
#
loop_
_entity_poly.entity_id
_entity_poly.type
_entity_poly.pdbx_seq_one_letter_code
_entity_poly.pdbx_strand_id
1 'polypeptide(L)'
;PPAFPSVRIEGEYYWDGGIVSNTPLQYLLDQEEDRSSLVFQVDLFSARGALPRSMADVLSRHKDIMYSSRTRQNTDNFQRIHALKMKLLDALKRVPPDELRDGERELIADYSDAGVVNIVHLIYQHKGYEGHAKDYEFSGTSMR
;
A
#
# COMPACT_ATOMS: atom_id res chain seq x y z
N PRO A 1 19.85 -4.11 4.92
CA PRO A 1 20.33 -2.82 5.44
C PRO A 1 20.31 -2.92 6.95
N PRO A 2 21.03 -2.02 7.64
CA PRO A 2 22.18 -2.30 8.52
C PRO A 2 21.97 -3.38 9.61
N ALA A 3 20.74 -3.79 9.89
CA ALA A 3 20.39 -4.87 10.81
C ALA A 3 20.82 -6.26 10.30
N PHE A 4 20.54 -6.60 9.03
CA PHE A 4 20.84 -7.93 8.48
C PHE A 4 21.57 -7.85 7.13
N PRO A 5 22.50 -8.79 6.83
CA PRO A 5 23.14 -8.90 5.51
C PRO A 5 22.16 -9.41 4.45
N SER A 6 22.53 -9.32 3.18
CA SER A 6 21.76 -9.91 2.08
C SER A 6 21.88 -11.44 2.08
N VAL A 7 20.86 -12.13 1.56
CA VAL A 7 20.81 -13.59 1.43
C VAL A 7 20.91 -13.97 -0.05
N ARG A 8 21.66 -15.01 -0.37
CA ARG A 8 21.81 -15.49 -1.75
C ARG A 8 20.84 -16.63 -2.03
N ILE A 9 19.99 -16.47 -3.04
CA ILE A 9 19.01 -17.47 -3.50
C ILE A 9 19.18 -17.60 -5.01
N GLU A 10 19.37 -18.82 -5.53
CA GLU A 10 19.49 -19.10 -6.97
C GLU A 10 20.52 -18.21 -7.73
N GLY A 11 21.59 -17.80 -7.05
CA GLY A 11 22.65 -17.01 -7.64
C GLY A 11 22.52 -15.50 -7.43
N GLU A 12 21.31 -15.02 -7.14
CA GLU A 12 20.98 -13.60 -6.93
C GLU A 12 20.97 -13.21 -5.44
N TYR A 13 21.21 -11.92 -5.15
CA TYR A 13 21.22 -11.38 -3.79
C TYR A 13 19.90 -10.70 -3.46
N TYR A 14 19.29 -11.12 -2.35
CA TYR A 14 18.02 -10.62 -1.87
C TYR A 14 18.18 -9.90 -0.53
N TRP A 15 17.34 -8.89 -0.33
CA TRP A 15 17.14 -8.25 0.96
C TRP A 15 15.66 -8.20 1.30
N ASP A 16 15.33 -7.70 2.49
CA ASP A 16 13.95 -7.56 2.93
C ASP A 16 13.14 -6.72 1.92
N GLY A 17 12.08 -7.32 1.40
CA GLY A 17 11.17 -6.68 0.45
C GLY A 17 10.51 -5.42 1.02
N GLY A 18 10.41 -5.29 2.34
CA GLY A 18 9.89 -4.10 3.03
C GLY A 18 10.68 -2.82 2.76
N ILE A 19 11.93 -2.92 2.27
CA ILE A 19 12.73 -1.78 1.80
C ILE A 19 12.14 -1.17 0.52
N VAL A 20 11.55 -2.01 -0.33
CA VAL A 20 11.01 -1.63 -1.64
C VAL A 20 9.48 -1.48 -1.58
N SER A 21 8.79 -2.40 -0.91
CA SER A 21 7.34 -2.43 -0.77
C SER A 21 6.95 -3.03 0.58
N ASN A 22 6.65 -2.16 1.55
CA ASN A 22 6.22 -2.56 2.90
C ASN A 22 4.70 -2.81 2.99
N THR A 23 3.97 -2.66 1.88
CA THR A 23 2.53 -2.92 1.85
C THR A 23 2.18 -3.51 0.49
N PRO A 24 1.97 -4.84 0.38
CA PRO A 24 1.63 -5.51 -0.87
C PRO A 24 0.20 -5.21 -1.33
N LEU A 25 -0.39 -4.10 -0.87
CA LEU A 25 -1.67 -3.60 -1.38
C LEU A 25 -1.57 -3.44 -2.90
N GLN A 26 -0.50 -2.84 -3.42
CA GLN A 26 -0.38 -2.66 -4.86
C GLN A 26 -0.38 -3.99 -5.63
N TYR A 27 0.30 -5.02 -5.12
CA TYR A 27 0.28 -6.34 -5.75
C TYR A 27 -1.13 -6.97 -5.75
N LEU A 28 -1.88 -6.81 -4.64
CA LEU A 28 -3.27 -7.27 -4.54
C LEU A 28 -4.22 -6.49 -5.46
N LEU A 29 -3.97 -5.18 -5.63
CA LEU A 29 -4.76 -4.32 -6.49
C LEU A 29 -4.42 -4.46 -7.98
N ASP A 30 -3.19 -4.88 -8.30
CA ASP A 30 -2.74 -5.19 -9.65
C ASP A 30 -3.19 -6.59 -10.08
N GLN A 31 -3.71 -7.43 -9.18
CA GLN A 31 -4.40 -8.67 -9.58
C GLN A 31 -5.72 -8.29 -10.26
N GLU A 32 -5.89 -8.70 -11.51
CA GLU A 32 -7.13 -8.56 -12.30
C GLU A 32 -8.28 -9.44 -11.80
N GLU A 33 -8.27 -9.88 -10.53
CA GLU A 33 -9.42 -10.58 -9.99
C GLU A 33 -10.49 -9.54 -9.61
N ASP A 34 -11.54 -9.44 -10.43
CA ASP A 34 -12.76 -8.63 -10.26
C ASP A 34 -13.61 -8.99 -9.02
N ARG A 35 -12.97 -9.47 -7.96
CA ARG A 35 -13.62 -9.88 -6.73
C ARG A 35 -13.80 -8.69 -5.82
N SER A 36 -15.04 -8.52 -5.36
CA SER A 36 -15.33 -7.60 -4.26
C SER A 36 -14.46 -7.96 -3.06
N SER A 37 -13.65 -7.01 -2.62
CA SER A 37 -12.57 -7.25 -1.64
C SER A 37 -12.69 -6.28 -0.47
N LEU A 38 -12.51 -6.80 0.75
CA LEU A 38 -12.36 -6.00 1.96
C LEU A 38 -10.92 -6.11 2.43
N VAL A 39 -10.16 -5.03 2.30
CA VAL A 39 -8.74 -4.97 2.62
C VAL A 39 -8.52 -4.18 3.91
N PHE A 40 -7.99 -4.84 4.93
CA PHE A 40 -7.53 -4.20 6.15
C PHE A 40 -6.05 -3.86 6.00
N GLN A 41 -5.76 -2.59 5.80
CA GLN A 41 -4.38 -2.11 5.72
C GLN A 41 -3.93 -1.62 7.09
N VAL A 42 -2.96 -2.31 7.67
CA VAL A 42 -2.36 -1.95 8.96
C VAL A 42 -1.04 -1.24 8.71
N ASP A 43 -0.96 0.04 9.09
CA ASP A 43 0.28 0.82 9.06
C ASP A 43 0.87 0.86 10.47
N LEU A 44 2.06 0.28 10.63
CA LEU A 44 2.80 0.28 11.90
C LEU A 44 3.60 1.58 12.10
N PHE A 45 3.78 2.37 11.04
CA PHE A 45 4.58 3.58 11.04
C PHE A 45 3.66 4.80 10.96
N SER A 46 3.50 5.53 12.06
CA SER A 46 2.64 6.72 12.05
C SER A 46 3.34 7.90 11.38
N ALA A 47 2.73 8.43 10.31
CA ALA A 47 3.13 9.70 9.70
C ALA A 47 3.10 10.88 10.68
N ARG A 48 2.36 10.78 11.80
CA ARG A 48 2.25 11.80 12.84
C ARG A 48 2.98 11.34 14.10
N GLY A 49 3.81 12.22 14.65
CA GLY A 49 4.59 11.95 15.86
C GLY A 49 5.11 13.24 16.48
N ALA A 50 5.64 13.14 17.70
CA ALA A 50 6.25 14.26 18.41
C ALA A 50 7.46 14.83 17.66
N LEU A 51 7.81 16.09 17.95
CA LEU A 51 9.06 16.68 17.46
C LEU A 51 10.26 15.94 18.06
N PRO A 52 11.22 15.47 17.22
CA PRO A 52 12.37 14.72 17.70
C PRO A 52 13.26 15.59 18.59
N ARG A 53 13.80 15.02 19.67
CA ARG A 53 14.68 15.71 20.63
C ARG A 53 16.11 15.20 20.63
N SER A 54 16.36 14.09 19.96
CA SER A 54 17.67 13.48 19.77
C SER A 54 17.89 13.06 18.31
N MET A 55 19.16 12.84 17.92
CA MET A 55 19.48 12.32 16.58
C MET A 55 18.82 10.96 16.33
N ALA A 56 18.71 10.16 17.37
CA ALA A 56 18.07 8.88 17.29
C ALA A 56 16.56 9.07 16.97
N ASP A 57 15.87 10.00 17.65
CA ASP A 57 14.47 10.37 17.33
C ASP A 57 14.30 10.82 15.88
N VAL A 58 15.27 11.57 15.34
CA VAL A 58 15.27 11.98 13.93
C VAL A 58 15.30 10.75 13.01
N LEU A 59 16.14 9.76 13.30
CA LEU A 59 16.22 8.53 12.51
C LEU A 59 14.94 7.69 12.59
N SER A 60 14.30 7.57 13.77
CA SER A 60 12.97 6.93 13.88
C SER A 60 11.94 7.69 13.07
N ARG A 61 11.88 9.02 13.23
CA ARG A 61 10.89 9.85 12.55
C ARG A 61 11.05 9.81 11.03
N HIS A 62 12.28 9.73 10.54
CA HIS A 62 12.56 9.56 9.12
C HIS A 62 11.99 8.25 8.58
N LYS A 63 12.16 7.12 9.29
CA LYS A 63 11.54 5.84 8.94
C LYS A 63 10.02 5.95 8.96
N ASP A 64 9.46 6.53 10.03
CA ASP A 64 8.02 6.69 10.18
C ASP A 64 7.40 7.46 8.99
N ILE A 65 8.03 8.57 8.58
CA ILE A 65 7.58 9.38 7.44
C ILE A 65 7.76 8.63 6.12
N MET A 66 8.92 8.00 5.91
CA MET A 66 9.23 7.32 4.65
C MET A 66 8.25 6.18 4.38
N TYR A 67 7.99 5.32 5.37
CA TYR A 67 7.12 4.16 5.20
C TYR A 67 5.65 4.58 5.05
N SER A 68 5.14 5.45 5.94
CA SER A 68 3.75 5.92 5.88
C SER A 68 3.40 6.69 4.59
N SER A 69 4.36 7.46 4.04
CA SER A 69 4.14 8.20 2.79
C SER A 69 3.88 7.26 1.61
N ARG A 70 4.59 6.13 1.53
CA ARG A 70 4.41 5.15 0.44
C ARG A 70 3.06 4.45 0.55
N THR A 71 2.70 4.05 1.75
CA THR A 71 1.41 3.41 2.07
C THR A 71 0.22 4.28 1.66
N ARG A 72 0.29 5.61 1.93
CA ARG A 72 -0.72 6.57 1.48
C ARG A 72 -0.71 6.73 -0.05
N GLN A 73 0.47 6.92 -0.65
CA GLN A 73 0.60 7.12 -2.10
C GLN A 73 -0.01 5.96 -2.91
N ASN A 74 0.19 4.71 -2.48
CA ASN A 74 -0.36 3.55 -3.17
C ASN A 74 -1.90 3.54 -3.11
N THR A 75 -2.47 3.86 -1.95
CA THR A 75 -3.92 3.94 -1.77
C THR A 75 -4.54 5.06 -2.61
N ASP A 76 -3.93 6.25 -2.60
CA ASP A 76 -4.38 7.41 -3.37
C ASP A 76 -4.33 7.14 -4.89
N ASN A 77 -3.25 6.48 -5.35
CA ASN A 77 -3.09 6.15 -6.77
C ASN A 77 -4.15 5.14 -7.22
N PHE A 78 -4.43 4.12 -6.41
CA PHE A 78 -5.51 3.17 -6.70
C PHE A 78 -6.87 3.84 -6.80
N GLN A 79 -7.23 4.67 -5.81
CA GLN A 79 -8.49 5.41 -5.82
C GLN A 79 -8.62 6.27 -7.08
N ARG A 80 -7.53 6.93 -7.48
CA ARG A 80 -7.50 7.75 -8.70
C ARG A 80 -7.71 6.91 -9.97
N ILE A 81 -6.99 5.81 -10.13
CA ILE A 81 -7.11 4.93 -11.30
C ILE A 81 -8.52 4.33 -11.37
N HIS A 82 -9.03 3.79 -10.26
CA HIS A 82 -10.36 3.22 -10.19
C HIS A 82 -11.45 4.26 -10.52
N ALA A 83 -11.35 5.47 -9.97
CA ALA A 83 -12.29 6.56 -10.30
C ALA A 83 -12.26 6.94 -11.79
N LEU A 84 -11.10 6.89 -12.43
CA LEU A 84 -10.98 7.12 -13.87
C LEU A 84 -11.61 5.98 -14.69
N LYS A 85 -11.38 4.72 -14.30
CA LYS A 85 -12.03 3.55 -14.91
C LYS A 85 -13.56 3.67 -14.86
N MET A 86 -14.11 4.01 -13.70
CA MET A 86 -15.57 4.17 -13.52
C MET A 86 -16.15 5.34 -14.33
N LYS A 87 -15.43 6.46 -14.43
CA LYS A 87 -15.84 7.59 -15.30
C LYS A 87 -15.79 7.23 -16.78
N LEU A 88 -14.78 6.47 -17.20
CA LEU A 88 -14.69 5.98 -18.57
C LEU A 88 -15.84 5.02 -18.88
N LEU A 89 -16.15 4.09 -17.97
CA LEU A 89 -17.29 3.19 -18.10
C LEU A 89 -18.61 3.95 -18.25
N ASP A 90 -18.85 4.95 -17.40
CA ASP A 90 -20.06 5.79 -17.47
C ASP A 90 -20.13 6.58 -18.80
N ALA A 91 -19.01 7.08 -19.30
CA ALA A 91 -18.96 7.74 -20.60
C ALA A 91 -19.25 6.77 -21.76
N LEU A 92 -18.64 5.58 -21.73
CA LEU A 92 -18.84 4.55 -22.76
C LEU A 92 -20.28 4.01 -22.78
N LYS A 93 -20.93 3.88 -21.62
CA LYS A 93 -22.35 3.48 -21.51
C LYS A 93 -23.34 4.48 -22.14
N ARG A 94 -22.91 5.72 -22.42
CA ARG A 94 -23.73 6.73 -23.11
C ARG A 94 -23.59 6.67 -24.63
N VAL A 95 -22.59 5.97 -25.15
CA VAL A 95 -22.39 5.78 -26.59
C VAL A 95 -23.38 4.73 -27.09
N PRO A 96 -24.09 4.96 -28.21
CA PRO A 96 -24.97 3.97 -28.80
C PRO A 96 -24.23 2.65 -29.08
N PRO A 97 -24.83 1.48 -28.80
CA PRO A 97 -24.15 0.19 -28.99
C PRO A 97 -23.60 -0.03 -30.40
N ASP A 98 -24.26 0.52 -31.41
CA ASP A 98 -23.88 0.35 -32.82
C ASP A 98 -22.65 1.17 -33.22
N GLU A 99 -22.28 2.18 -32.42
CA GLU A 99 -21.14 3.07 -32.65
C GLU A 99 -19.89 2.66 -31.86
N LEU A 100 -20.03 1.75 -30.90
CA LEU A 100 -18.90 1.25 -30.10
C LEU A 100 -17.95 0.43 -30.97
N ARG A 101 -16.65 0.58 -30.76
CA ARG A 101 -15.61 -0.30 -31.30
C ARG A 101 -15.48 -1.55 -30.43
N ASP A 102 -14.92 -2.62 -30.97
CA ASP A 102 -14.77 -3.89 -30.25
C ASP A 102 -13.98 -3.74 -28.94
N GLY A 103 -12.87 -2.99 -28.96
CA GLY A 103 -12.10 -2.69 -27.75
C GLY A 103 -12.87 -1.86 -26.71
N GLU A 104 -13.86 -1.06 -27.12
CA GLU A 104 -14.72 -0.33 -26.18
C GLU A 104 -15.77 -1.25 -25.55
N ARG A 105 -16.28 -2.23 -26.30
CA ARG A 105 -17.16 -3.28 -25.76
C ARG A 105 -16.44 -4.13 -24.73
N GLU A 106 -15.20 -4.51 -25.01
CA GLU A 106 -14.34 -5.25 -24.07
C GLU A 106 -14.10 -4.46 -22.79
N LEU A 107 -13.75 -3.17 -22.88
CA LEU A 107 -13.58 -2.31 -21.71
C LEU A 107 -14.88 -2.15 -20.90
N ILE A 108 -16.04 -2.06 -21.55
CA ILE A 108 -17.32 -2.03 -20.85
C ILE A 108 -17.55 -3.34 -20.09
N ALA A 109 -17.26 -4.48 -20.70
CA ALA A 109 -17.43 -5.79 -20.08
C ALA A 109 -16.51 -5.94 -18.86
N ASP A 110 -15.22 -5.66 -19.03
CA ASP A 110 -14.18 -5.68 -17.99
C ASP A 110 -14.57 -4.78 -16.80
N TYR A 111 -14.82 -3.49 -17.04
CA TYR A 111 -15.09 -2.57 -15.94
C TYR A 111 -16.50 -2.71 -15.33
N SER A 112 -17.44 -3.37 -16.02
CA SER A 112 -18.76 -3.67 -15.44
C SER A 112 -18.74 -4.87 -14.50
N ASP A 113 -17.77 -5.78 -14.66
CA ASP A 113 -17.58 -6.92 -13.75
C ASP A 113 -16.72 -6.54 -12.53
N ALA A 114 -16.01 -5.41 -12.59
CA ALA A 114 -15.15 -4.91 -11.52
C ALA A 114 -15.85 -4.88 -10.14
N GLY A 115 -15.38 -5.75 -9.25
CA GLY A 115 -15.84 -5.85 -7.87
C GLY A 115 -15.57 -4.60 -7.02
N VAL A 116 -16.32 -4.45 -5.91
CA VAL A 116 -16.15 -3.33 -4.98
C VAL A 116 -14.96 -3.59 -4.06
N VAL A 117 -13.99 -2.68 -4.04
CA VAL A 117 -12.84 -2.75 -3.12
C VAL A 117 -13.03 -1.76 -1.96
N ASN A 118 -13.17 -2.29 -0.75
CA ASN A 118 -13.21 -1.51 0.49
C ASN A 118 -11.85 -1.58 1.18
N ILE A 119 -11.19 -0.43 1.36
CA ILE A 119 -9.91 -0.36 2.06
C ILE A 119 -10.12 0.32 3.41
N VAL A 120 -9.90 -0.42 4.49
CA VAL A 120 -9.93 0.07 5.87
C VAL A 120 -8.49 0.31 6.33
N HIS A 121 -8.12 1.57 6.54
CA HIS A 121 -6.80 1.95 7.08
C HIS A 121 -6.82 1.93 8.61
N LEU A 122 -5.96 1.09 9.19
CA LEU A 122 -5.70 0.99 10.61
C LEU A 122 -4.28 1.51 10.87
N ILE A 123 -4.15 2.70 11.45
CA ILE A 123 -2.84 3.31 11.73
C ILE A 123 -2.51 3.08 13.21
N TYR A 124 -1.41 2.37 13.48
CA TYR A 124 -0.93 2.17 14.84
C TYR A 124 -0.52 3.51 15.47
N GLN A 125 -1.17 3.86 16.58
CA GLN A 125 -0.83 5.03 17.38
C GLN A 125 0.08 4.61 18.51
N HIS A 126 1.36 4.85 18.29
CA HIS A 126 2.42 4.34 19.13
C HIS A 126 2.56 5.16 20.44
N LYS A 127 2.78 4.48 21.58
CA LYS A 127 2.99 5.11 22.90
C LYS A 127 4.47 5.46 23.08
N GLY A 128 4.79 6.62 23.65
CA GLY A 128 6.13 7.24 23.67
C GLY A 128 7.31 6.51 24.34
N TYR A 129 7.23 5.18 24.53
CA TYR A 129 8.27 4.36 25.15
C TYR A 129 8.98 3.37 24.19
N GLU A 130 8.56 3.14 22.93
CA GLU A 130 9.36 2.31 22.00
C GLU A 130 10.43 3.17 21.29
N GLY A 131 11.68 2.75 21.38
CA GLY A 131 12.85 3.44 20.83
C GLY A 131 13.11 3.20 19.33
N HIS A 132 14.36 3.35 18.90
CA HIS A 132 14.79 3.30 17.48
C HIS A 132 14.90 1.90 16.86
N ALA A 133 14.69 0.87 17.68
CA ALA A 133 14.87 -0.52 17.30
C ALA A 133 13.56 -1.23 16.90
N LYS A 134 12.46 -0.48 16.71
CA LYS A 134 11.12 -1.01 16.34
C LYS A 134 11.12 -2.03 15.21
N ASP A 135 12.02 -1.86 14.26
CA ASP A 135 12.09 -2.71 13.08
C ASP A 135 12.69 -4.12 13.36
N TYR A 136 13.24 -4.36 14.55
CA TYR A 136 13.88 -5.63 14.92
C TYR A 136 13.79 -6.01 16.42
N GLU A 137 13.22 -5.17 17.27
CA GLU A 137 13.11 -5.40 18.71
C GLU A 137 11.79 -6.09 19.08
N PHE A 138 11.76 -7.41 18.94
CA PHE A 138 10.62 -8.27 19.32
C PHE A 138 10.77 -8.85 20.73
N SER A 139 11.41 -8.13 21.66
CA SER A 139 11.64 -8.64 23.00
C SER A 139 10.33 -8.77 23.79
N GLY A 140 10.22 -9.78 24.66
CA GLY A 140 9.03 -9.98 25.49
C GLY A 140 8.73 -8.82 26.46
N THR A 141 9.71 -7.95 26.70
CA THR A 141 9.56 -6.72 27.48
C THR A 141 8.99 -5.57 26.64
N SER A 142 9.26 -5.55 25.33
CA SER A 142 8.79 -4.55 24.37
C SER A 142 7.41 -4.89 23.79
N MET A 143 7.01 -6.17 23.82
CA MET A 143 5.73 -6.67 23.32
C MET A 143 4.62 -6.82 24.40
N ARG A 144 4.86 -6.32 25.62
CA ARG A 144 3.89 -6.38 26.74
C ARG A 144 3.10 -5.09 26.92
#